data_AF-A0AA45WTV2-F1
#
_entry.id   AF-A0AA45WTV2-F1
#
_cell.length_a   1.000
_cell.length_b   1.000
_cell.length_c   1.000
_cell.angle_alpha   90.00
_cell.angle_beta   90.00
_cell.angle_gamma   90.00
#
_symmetry.space_group_name_H-M   'P 1'
#
loop_
_entity.id
_entity.type
_entity.pdbx_description
1 polymer ?
#
loop_
_entity_poly.entity_id
_entity_poly.type
_entity_poly.pdbx_seq_one_letter_code
_entity_poly.pdbx_strand_id
1 'polypeptide(L)' 'MKLKEVLAKRDQLKNQIYALKRSIALCQIHLKDEEMIQDLTDIKAVLDAEFNDLSNGLKAIEEIEM' A
#
# COMPACT_ATOMS: atom_id res chain seq x y z
N MET A 1 -1.11 16.45 -10.28
CA MET A 1 0.24 15.84 -10.10
C MET A 1 0.81 15.52 -11.47
N LYS A 2 2.12 15.70 -11.65
CA LYS A 2 2.83 15.23 -12.84
C LYS A 2 2.91 13.70 -12.82
N LEU A 3 2.92 13.03 -13.98
CA LEU A 3 3.01 11.56 -14.09
C LEU A 3 4.14 10.97 -13.22
N LYS A 4 5.32 11.62 -13.23
CA LYS A 4 6.46 11.25 -12.38
C LYS A 4 6.13 11.23 -10.88
N GLU A 5 5.33 12.18 -10.40
CA GLU A 5 4.93 12.26 -9.00
C GLU A 5 3.95 11.13 -8.65
N VAL A 6 3.05 10.78 -9.59
CA VAL A 6 2.10 9.67 -9.43
C VAL A 6 2.86 8.34 -9.35
N LEU A 7 3.80 8.09 -10.27
CA LEU A 7 4.64 6.89 -10.25
C LEU A 7 5.50 6.81 -8.97
N ALA A 8 6.11 7.91 -8.54
CA ALA A 8 6.87 7.96 -7.30
C ALA A 8 5.99 7.64 -6.07
N LYS A 9 4.76 8.20 -6.03
CA LYS A 9 3.80 7.91 -4.96
C LYS A 9 3.38 6.44 -4.95
N ARG A 10 3.13 5.84 -6.12
CA ARG A 10 2.83 4.41 -6.26
C ARG A 10 3.94 3.54 -5.65
N ASP A 11 5.18 3.83 -6.00
CA ASP A 11 6.33 3.05 -5.55
C ASP A 11 6.55 3.23 -4.05
N GLN A 12 6.31 4.43 -3.51
CA GLN A 12 6.31 4.68 -2.07
C GLN A 12 5.24 3.87 -1.34
N LEU A 13 3.99 3.87 -1.82
CA LEU A 13 2.90 3.09 -1.25
C LEU A 13 3.23 1.59 -1.25
N LYS A 14 3.76 1.06 -2.35
CA LYS A 14 4.21 -0.33 -2.45
C LYS A 14 5.23 -0.69 -1.36
N ASN A 15 6.22 0.19 -1.15
CA ASN A 15 7.25 -0.03 -0.14
C ASN A 15 6.68 0.04 1.28
N GLN A 16 5.78 0.97 1.55
CA GLN A 16 5.09 1.09 2.84
C GLN A 16 4.25 -0.16 3.15
N ILE A 17 3.44 -0.63 2.19
CA ILE A 17 2.65 -1.86 2.32
C ILE A 17 3.55 -3.06 2.61
N TYR A 18 4.69 -3.17 1.91
CA TYR A 18 5.65 -4.25 2.15
C TYR A 18 6.26 -4.20 3.56
N ALA A 19 6.64 -3.01 4.04
CA ALA A 19 7.13 -2.82 5.39
C ALA A 19 6.06 -3.15 6.46
N LEU A 20 4.81 -2.77 6.22
CA LEU A 20 3.67 -3.10 7.09
C LEU A 20 3.44 -4.61 7.16
N LYS A 21 3.47 -5.33 6.02
CA LYS A 21 3.37 -6.80 6.01
C LYS A 21 4.42 -7.46 6.90
N ARG A 22 5.67 -6.99 6.83
CA ARG A 22 6.75 -7.50 7.69
C ARG A 22 6.52 -7.17 9.16
N SER A 23 6.04 -5.96 9.44
CA SER A 23 5.76 -5.50 10.81
C SER A 23 4.63 -6.30 11.46
N ILE A 24 3.55 -6.56 10.72
CA ILE A 24 2.44 -7.42 11.14
C ILE A 24 2.95 -8.82 11.47
N ALA A 25 3.74 -9.43 10.58
CA ALA A 25 4.30 -10.76 10.80
C ALA A 25 5.20 -10.81 12.05
N LEU A 26 6.03 -9.79 12.27
CA LEU A 26 6.85 -9.70 13.48
C LEU A 26 6.00 -9.54 14.75
N CYS A 27 4.94 -8.73 14.71
CA CYS A 27 4.01 -8.58 15.82
C CYS A 27 3.31 -9.91 16.14
N GLN A 28 2.83 -10.62 15.12
CA GLN A 28 2.21 -11.95 15.26
C GLN A 28 3.14 -12.98 15.91
N ILE A 29 4.43 -12.97 15.53
CA ILE A 29 5.42 -13.94 16.03
C ILE A 29 5.86 -13.59 17.45
N HIS A 30 6.18 -12.32 17.70
CA HIS A 30 6.94 -11.91 18.89
C HIS A 30 6.11 -11.21 19.96
N LEU A 31 5.11 -10.42 19.58
CA LEU A 31 4.33 -9.61 20.51
C LEU A 31 3.00 -10.29 20.89
N LYS A 32 2.36 -10.96 19.92
CA LYS A 32 1.02 -11.56 20.05
C LYS A 32 -0.03 -10.57 20.60
N ASP A 33 0.19 -9.30 20.32
CA ASP A 33 -0.72 -8.21 20.65
C ASP A 33 -1.79 -8.11 19.54
N GLU A 34 -2.96 -8.67 19.82
CA GLU A 34 -4.05 -8.76 18.85
C GLU A 34 -4.58 -7.39 18.43
N GLU A 35 -4.61 -6.42 19.35
CA GLU A 35 -5.05 -5.04 19.06
C GLU A 35 -4.06 -4.37 18.10
N MET A 36 -2.76 -4.44 18.41
CA MET A 36 -1.72 -3.88 17.53
C MET A 36 -1.69 -4.57 16.16
N ILE A 37 -1.91 -5.88 16.10
CA ILE A 37 -1.98 -6.61 14.83
C ILE A 37 -3.18 -6.15 14.00
N GLN A 38 -4.32 -5.91 14.65
CA GLN A 38 -5.53 -5.42 13.99
C GLN A 38 -5.32 -3.98 13.48
N ASP A 39 -4.79 -3.09 14.31
CA ASP A 39 -4.48 -1.70 13.93
C ASP A 39 -3.54 -1.64 12.70
N LEU A 40 -2.47 -2.44 12.71
CA LEU A 40 -1.55 -2.51 11.57
C LEU A 40 -2.22 -3.09 10.32
N THR A 41 -3.14 -4.04 10.50
CA THR A 41 -3.89 -4.65 9.39
C THR A 41 -4.85 -3.63 8.76
N ASP A 42 -5.51 -2.82 9.58
CA ASP A 42 -6.43 -1.78 9.11
C ASP A 42 -5.69 -0.67 8.37
N ILE A 43 -4.55 -0.21 8.91
CA ILE A 43 -3.67 0.76 8.22
C ILE A 43 -3.23 0.21 6.86
N LYS A 44 -2.82 -1.07 6.81
CA LYS A 44 -2.43 -1.71 5.57
C LYS A 44 -3.57 -1.75 4.56
N ALA A 45 -4.81 -2.03 4.99
CA ALA A 45 -5.97 -2.07 4.11
C ALA A 45 -6.26 -0.71 3.46
N VAL A 46 -6.12 0.39 4.22
CA VAL A 46 -6.24 1.76 3.68
C VAL A 46 -5.20 2.03 2.60
N LEU A 47 -3.93 1.66 2.85
CA LEU A 47 -2.86 1.86 1.88
C LEU A 47 -3.00 0.98 0.64
N ASP A 48 -3.49 -0.26 0.80
CA ASP A 48 -3.79 -1.15 -0.34
C ASP A 48 -4.90 -0.55 -1.22
N ALA A 49 -5.94 0.05 -0.62
CA ALA A 49 -6.99 0.73 -1.38
C ALA A 49 -6.43 1.91 -2.17
N GLU A 50 -5.65 2.79 -1.52
CA GLU A 50 -5.02 3.93 -2.19
C GLU A 50 -4.06 3.49 -3.32
N PHE A 51 -3.29 2.43 -3.10
CA PHE A 51 -2.40 1.87 -4.10
C PHE A 51 -3.17 1.32 -5.31
N ASN A 52 -4.29 0.64 -5.06
CA ASN A 52 -5.12 0.06 -6.12
C ASN A 52 -5.82 1.15 -6.94
N ASP A 53 -6.38 2.17 -6.29
CA ASP A 53 -7.00 3.31 -6.96
C ASP A 53 -5.99 4.02 -7.88
N LEU A 54 -4.78 4.25 -7.36
CA LEU A 54 -3.72 4.89 -8.12
C LEU A 54 -3.22 4.02 -9.28
N SER A 55 -3.13 2.70 -9.07
CA SER A 55 -2.71 1.75 -10.11
C SER A 55 -3.76 1.61 -11.22
N ASN A 56 -5.05 1.60 -10.86
CA ASN A 56 -6.15 1.55 -11.82
C ASN A 56 -6.24 2.85 -12.62
N GLY A 57 -6.04 4.00 -11.97
CA GLY A 57 -5.96 5.29 -12.65
C GLY A 57 -4.81 5.36 -13.67
N LEU A 58 -3.66 4.75 -13.38
CA LEU A 58 -2.55 4.66 -14.33
C LEU A 58 -2.86 3.75 -15.52
N LYS A 59 -3.49 2.59 -15.30
CA LYS A 59 -3.90 1.68 -16.40
C LYS A 59 -4.87 2.36 -17.37
N ALA A 60 -5.83 3.12 -16.85
CA ALA A 60 -6.77 3.86 -17.69
C ALA A 60 -6.08 4.89 -18.59
N ILE A 61 -4.94 5.47 -18.16
CA ILE A 61 -4.14 6.39 -18.98
C ILE A 61 -3.39 5.62 -20.07
N GLU A 62 -2.79 4.47 -19.74
CA GLU A 62 -2.10 3.58 -20.69
C GLU A 62 -3.05 3.05 -21.79
N GLU A 63 -4.33 2.84 -21.48
CA GLU A 63 -5.36 2.41 -22.44
C GLU A 63 -5.89 3.54 -23.34
N ILE A 64 -5.82 4.80 -22.92
CA ILE A 64 -6.25 5.98 -23.71
C ILE A 64 -5.14 6.45 -24.67
N GLU A 65 -3.88 6.19 -24.33
CA GLU A 65 -2.71 6.54 -25.17
C GLU A 65 -2.40 5.50 -26.28
N MET A 66 -3.09 4.35 -26.29
CA MET A 66 -3.07 3.36 -27.39
C MET A 66 -4.17 3.64 -28.42
#